data_AF-G0MXV7-F1
#
_entry.id   AF-G0MXV7-F1
#
_cell.length_a   1.000
_cell.length_b   1.000
_cell.length_c   1.000
_cell.angle_alpha   90.00
_cell.angle_beta   90.00
_cell.angle_gamma   90.00
#
_symmetry.space_group_name_H-M   'P 1'
#
loop_
_entity.id
_entity.type
_entity.pdbx_description
1 polymer ?
#
loop_
_entity_poly.entity_id
_entity_poly.type
_entity_poly.pdbx_seq_one_letter_code
_entity_poly.pdbx_strand_id
1 'polypeptide(L)'
;MAAAWTPLESNPSVINPMIEKMGVSGVKTIDVLFFEDESIGKPQHAVLLCFPEYKKVDEIMKPIYEQAKAADDSVFFMKQVMARSPNG
;
A
#
# COMPACT_ATOMS: atom_id res chain seq x y z
N MET A 1 2.44 -11.92 22.96
CA MET A 1 1.29 -11.63 22.08
C MET A 1 1.68 -10.39 21.28
N ALA A 2 1.85 -10.50 19.96
CA ALA A 2 2.11 -9.32 19.13
C ALA A 2 0.90 -8.38 19.22
N ALA A 3 1.13 -7.07 19.36
CA ALA A 3 0.06 -6.09 19.33
C ALA A 3 -0.64 -6.17 17.97
N ALA A 4 -1.93 -6.48 17.96
CA ALA A 4 -2.72 -6.55 16.73
C ALA A 4 -3.24 -5.16 16.38
N TRP A 5 -3.04 -4.74 15.12
CA TRP A 5 -3.53 -3.44 14.64
C TRP A 5 -4.86 -3.61 13.91
N THR A 6 -5.73 -2.61 14.02
CA THR A 6 -6.96 -2.53 13.23
C THR A 6 -6.59 -2.33 11.74
N PRO A 7 -7.17 -3.12 10.82
CA PRO A 7 -6.99 -2.91 9.39
C PRO A 7 -7.31 -1.48 8.97
N LEU A 8 -6.48 -0.90 8.09
CA LEU A 8 -6.77 0.40 7.48
C LEU A 8 -7.66 0.19 6.25
N GLU A 9 -8.76 0.93 6.17
CA GLU A 9 -9.61 0.95 4.97
C GLU A 9 -8.88 1.63 3.80
N SER A 10 -8.91 1.01 2.62
CA SER A 10 -8.29 1.54 1.39
C SER A 10 -9.14 2.65 0.78
N ASN A 11 -9.25 3.77 1.49
CA ASN A 11 -10.13 4.88 1.16
C ASN A 11 -9.41 6.23 1.40
N PRO A 12 -9.38 7.16 0.43
CA PRO A 12 -8.75 8.46 0.60
C PRO A 12 -9.25 9.25 1.82
N SER A 13 -10.53 9.12 2.18
CA SER A 13 -11.10 9.79 3.36
C SER A 13 -10.52 9.29 4.69
N VAL A 14 -9.92 8.10 4.71
CA VAL A 14 -9.26 7.51 5.89
C VAL A 14 -7.74 7.73 5.82
N ILE A 15 -7.15 7.55 4.64
CA ILE A 15 -5.69 7.66 4.45
C ILE A 15 -5.21 9.11 4.56
N ASN A 16 -5.92 10.08 3.96
CA ASN A 16 -5.48 11.49 3.97
C ASN A 16 -5.38 12.07 5.40
N PRO A 17 -6.38 11.90 6.28
CA PRO A 17 -6.24 12.34 7.67
C PRO A 17 -5.12 11.62 8.44
N MET A 18 -4.80 10.37 8.09
CA MET A 18 -3.71 9.63 8.72
C MET A 18 -2.34 10.21 8.34
N ILE A 19 -2.08 10.47 7.05
CA ILE A 19 -0.81 11.05 6.59
C ILE A 19 -0.61 12.48 7.12
N GLU A 20 -1.69 13.27 7.21
CA GLU A 20 -1.65 14.60 7.81
C GLU A 20 -1.28 14.54 9.29
N LYS A 21 -1.86 13.61 10.05
CA LYS A 21 -1.50 13.37 11.47
C LYS A 21 -0.04 12.92 11.65
N MET A 22 0.54 12.26 10.64
CA MET A 22 1.96 11.92 10.61
C MET A 22 2.87 13.12 10.27
N GLY A 23 2.29 14.29 9.98
CA GLY A 23 3.02 15.52 9.65
C GLY A 23 3.38 15.65 8.18
N VAL A 24 2.79 14.83 7.30
CA VAL A 24 3.03 14.89 5.84
C VAL A 24 2.07 15.91 5.22
N SER A 25 2.60 16.83 4.41
CA SER A 25 1.83 17.85 3.70
C SER A 25 2.26 17.95 2.23
N GLY A 26 1.40 18.51 1.37
CA GLY A 26 1.70 18.74 -0.04
C GLY A 26 1.39 17.58 -0.99
N VAL A 27 0.89 16.46 -0.44
CA VAL A 27 0.42 15.29 -1.20
C VAL A 27 -0.94 14.84 -0.67
N LYS A 28 -1.74 14.20 -1.52
CA LYS A 28 -3.02 13.58 -1.15
C LYS A 28 -3.24 12.32 -1.96
N THR A 29 -3.90 11.33 -1.38
CA THR A 29 -4.44 10.19 -2.12
C THR A 29 -5.77 10.57 -2.74
N ILE A 30 -6.04 9.97 -3.90
CA ILE A 30 -7.31 10.03 -4.61
C ILE A 30 -7.69 8.61 -5.03
N ASP A 31 -8.97 8.39 -5.30
CA ASP A 31 -9.43 7.11 -5.83
C ASP A 31 -8.91 6.90 -7.25
N VAL A 32 -8.49 5.68 -7.53
CA VAL A 32 -8.14 5.22 -8.89
C VAL A 32 -9.27 4.33 -9.36
N LEU A 33 -10.15 4.89 -10.19
CA LEU A 33 -11.27 4.14 -10.76
C LEU A 33 -10.80 3.19 -11.86
N PHE A 34 -9.87 3.67 -12.69
CA PHE A 34 -9.27 2.91 -13.79
C PHE A 34 -7.78 3.27 -13.92
N PHE A 35 -6.95 2.30 -14.31
CA PHE A 35 -5.51 2.56 -14.52
C PHE A 35 -5.21 3.38 -15.79
N GLU A 36 -6.19 3.52 -16.68
CA GLU A 36 -6.10 4.32 -17.90
C GLU A 36 -6.69 5.73 -17.72
N ASP A 37 -7.03 6.12 -16.48
CA ASP A 37 -7.66 7.40 -16.21
C ASP A 37 -6.64 8.55 -16.25
N GLU A 38 -6.67 9.29 -17.36
CA GLU A 38 -5.81 10.47 -17.56
C GLU A 38 -6.18 11.65 -16.65
N SER A 39 -7.35 11.63 -16.00
CA SER A 39 -7.82 12.72 -15.13
C SER A 39 -7.17 12.76 -13.74
N ILE A 40 -6.46 11.68 -13.34
CA ILE A 40 -5.74 11.55 -12.05
C ILE A 40 -4.68 12.65 -11.86
N GLY A 41 -4.31 13.36 -12.93
CA GLY A 41 -3.37 14.48 -12.89
C GLY A 41 -1.93 14.01 -12.72
N LYS A 42 -0.98 14.94 -12.88
CA LYS A 42 0.46 14.68 -12.73
C LYS A 42 1.10 15.78 -11.88
N PRO A 43 2.14 15.46 -11.07
CA PRO A 43 2.82 14.16 -10.97
C PRO A 43 2.09 13.15 -10.06
N GLN A 44 2.26 11.86 -10.37
CA GLN A 44 1.81 10.73 -9.53
C GLN A 44 3.05 10.12 -8.87
N HIS A 45 3.08 10.13 -7.54
CA HIS A 45 4.28 9.69 -6.79
C HIS A 45 4.26 8.20 -6.44
N ALA A 46 3.09 7.65 -6.13
CA ALA A 46 2.92 6.25 -5.73
C ALA A 46 1.49 5.77 -5.97
N VAL A 47 1.30 4.46 -6.03
CA VAL A 47 0.00 3.78 -6.07
C VAL A 47 -0.07 2.82 -4.89
N LEU A 48 -1.15 2.89 -4.12
CA LEU A 48 -1.48 1.94 -3.07
C LEU A 48 -2.57 1.00 -3.59
N LEU A 49 -2.28 -0.30 -3.63
CA LEU A 49 -3.20 -1.32 -4.10
C LEU A 49 -3.63 -2.24 -2.96
N CYS A 50 -4.90 -2.20 -2.59
CA CYS A 50 -5.49 -3.15 -1.65
C CYS A 50 -5.98 -4.38 -2.41
N PHE A 51 -5.17 -5.43 -2.41
CA PHE A 51 -5.46 -6.68 -3.11
C PHE A 51 -5.98 -7.74 -2.13
N PRO A 52 -6.93 -8.61 -2.54
CA PRO A 52 -7.37 -9.71 -1.69
C PRO A 52 -6.22 -10.66 -1.37
N GLU A 53 -6.06 -11.00 -0.09
CA GLU A 53 -5.15 -12.03 0.37
C GLU A 53 -5.73 -13.40 -0.03
N TYR A 54 -5.16 -14.00 -1.07
CA TYR A 54 -5.61 -15.29 -1.59
C TYR A 54 -4.41 -16.12 -2.00
N LYS A 55 -4.38 -17.41 -1.61
CA LYS A 55 -3.23 -18.30 -1.83
C LYS A 55 -2.73 -18.30 -3.28
N LYS A 56 -3.65 -18.22 -4.23
CA LYS A 56 -3.34 -18.16 -5.66
C LYS A 56 -2.54 -16.91 -6.04
N VAL A 57 -2.78 -15.78 -5.38
CA VAL A 57 -2.02 -14.54 -5.59
C VAL A 57 -0.60 -14.73 -5.10
N ASP A 58 -0.41 -15.32 -3.91
CA ASP A 58 0.92 -15.61 -3.39
C ASP A 58 1.70 -16.52 -4.34
N GLU A 59 1.06 -17.57 -4.85
CA GLU A 59 1.66 -18.49 -5.84
C GLU A 59 2.05 -17.79 -7.14
N ILE A 60 1.21 -16.88 -7.65
CA ILE A 60 1.48 -16.10 -8.87
C ILE A 60 2.61 -15.10 -8.63
N MET A 61 2.63 -14.45 -7.47
CA MET A 61 3.59 -13.38 -7.15
C MET A 61 4.96 -13.93 -6.73
N LYS A 62 5.02 -15.13 -6.14
CA LYS A 62 6.26 -15.76 -5.68
C LYS A 62 7.38 -15.80 -6.74
N PRO A 63 7.18 -16.29 -7.97
CA PRO A 63 8.24 -16.29 -8.99
C PRO A 63 8.67 -14.88 -9.39
N ILE A 64 7.78 -13.89 -9.32
CA ILE A 64 8.10 -12.49 -9.61
C ILE A 64 9.03 -11.92 -8.55
N TYR A 65 8.75 -12.18 -7.27
CA TYR A 65 9.62 -11.75 -6.17
C TYR A 65 10.96 -12.48 -6.16
N GLU A 66 11.02 -13.76 -6.54
CA GLU A 66 12.28 -14.51 -6.67
C GLU A 66 13.15 -14.00 -7.82
N GLN A 67 12.53 -13.47 -8.88
CA GLN A 67 13.22 -12.84 -10.01
C GLN A 67 13.51 -11.36 -9.79
N ALA A 68 12.95 -10.74 -8.75
CA ALA A 68 13.18 -9.35 -8.42
C ALA A 68 14.67 -9.18 -8.09
N LYS A 69 15.35 -8.31 -8.83
CA LYS A 69 16.72 -7.91 -8.51
C LYS A 69 16.73 -7.21 -7.15
N ALA A 70 17.88 -7.25 -6.47
CA ALA A 70 18.10 -6.40 -5.31
C ALA A 70 17.75 -4.95 -5.69
N ALA A 71 16.94 -4.32 -4.85
CA ALA A 71 16.62 -2.92 -5.01
C ALA A 71 17.89 -2.08 -4.87
N ASP A 72 17.92 -0.91 -5.51
CA ASP A 72 19.00 0.07 -5.32
C ASP A 72 19.01 0.56 -3.86
N ASP A 73 20.16 1.01 -3.37
CA ASP A 73 20.36 1.52 -2.00
C ASP A 73 19.48 2.75 -1.69
N SER A 74 18.96 3.42 -2.73
CA SER A 74 18.00 4.51 -2.62
C SER A 74 16.58 4.06 -2.24
N VAL A 75 16.28 2.77 -2.29
CA VAL A 75 14.95 2.21 -2.00
C VAL A 75 14.82 1.88 -0.52
N PHE A 76 13.88 2.54 0.15
CA PHE A 76 13.48 2.17 1.51
C PHE A 76 12.48 1.00 1.47
N PHE A 77 12.86 -0.13 2.06
CA PHE A 77 11.99 -1.31 2.22
C PHE A 77 11.96 -1.79 3.68
N MET A 78 10.78 -2.12 4.17
CA MET A 78 10.57 -2.57 5.56
C MET A 78 9.70 -3.82 5.60
N LYS A 79 10.15 -4.84 6.34
CA LYS A 79 9.37 -6.06 6.60
C LYS A 79 8.27 -5.78 7.62
N GLN A 80 7.02 -6.12 7.28
CA GLN A 80 5.92 -6.10 8.24
C GLN A 80 6.07 -7.26 9.25
N VAL A 81 6.11 -6.92 10.54
CA VAL A 81 6.21 -7.91 11.65
C VAL A 81 4.97 -7.94 12.54
N MET A 82 4.08 -6.96 12.41
CA MET A 82 2.83 -6.88 13.17
C MET A 82 1.68 -7.52 12.38
N ALA A 83 0.88 -8.32 13.09
CA ALA A 83 -0.29 -8.97 12.53
C ALA A 83 -1.52 -8.04 12.58
N ARG A 84 -2.41 -8.22 11.61
CA ARG A 84 -3.74 -7.59 11.58
C ARG A 84 -4.66 -8.24 12.62
N SER A 85 -5.52 -7.46 13.27
CA SER A 85 -6.62 -8.01 14.08
C SER A 85 -7.58 -8.84 13.21
N PRO A 86 -7.99 -10.05 13.64
CA PRO A 86 -8.98 -10.85 12.92
C PRO A 86 -10.41 -10.30 13.06
N ASN A 87 -10.64 -9.41 14.03
CA ASN A 87 -11.92 -8.75 14.25
C ASN A 87 -11.81 -7.30 13.74
N GLY A 88 -12.19 -7.09 12.48
CA GLY A 88 -12.37 -5.80 11.83
C GLY A 88 -13.73 -5.76 11.17
#